data_AF-A0A853KW88-F1
#
_entry.id   AF-A0A853KW88-F1
#
_cell.length_a   1.000
_cell.length_b   1.000
_cell.length_c   1.000
_cell.angle_alpha   90.00
_cell.angle_beta   90.00
_cell.angle_gamma   90.00
#
_symmetry.space_group_name_H-M   'P 1'
#
loop_
_entity.id
_entity.type
_entity.pdbx_description
1 polymer ?
#
loop_
_entity_poly.entity_id
_entity_poly.type
_entity_poly.pdbx_seq_one_letter_code
_entity_poly.pdbx_strand_id
1 'polypeptide(L)'
;MKTIVRWYGIAVAAVLFLLPWPLTSGAEASPVCGDRQKVIDSLRAKYSEEPVAVGVTSNGGVIEVLKAPDGQTWTILFTYPSGPSCLVASGEAWEYLEDKLKGPAA
;
A
#
# COMPACT_ATOMS: atom_id res chain seq x y z
N MET A 1 -37.62 31.41 -31.77
CA MET A 1 -36.55 30.39 -31.98
C MET A 1 -35.48 30.40 -30.88
N LYS A 2 -34.88 31.56 -30.52
CA LYS A 2 -33.87 31.67 -29.43
C LYS A 2 -34.39 31.34 -28.02
N THR A 3 -35.68 31.51 -27.74
CA THR A 3 -36.31 31.27 -26.43
C THR A 3 -36.56 29.79 -26.14
N ILE A 4 -36.87 29.00 -27.18
CA ILE A 4 -37.12 27.55 -27.08
C ILE A 4 -35.82 26.80 -26.76
N VAL A 5 -34.72 27.15 -27.43
CA VAL A 5 -33.38 26.59 -27.15
C VAL A 5 -32.93 26.89 -25.72
N ARG A 6 -33.29 28.07 -25.19
CA ARG A 6 -32.96 28.50 -23.82
C ARG A 6 -33.76 27.75 -22.74
N TRP A 7 -34.97 27.29 -23.04
CA TRP A 7 -35.76 26.46 -22.13
C TRP A 7 -35.39 24.97 -22.19
N TYR A 8 -35.10 24.43 -23.37
CA TYR A 8 -34.59 23.06 -23.51
C TYR A 8 -33.22 22.87 -22.83
N GLY A 9 -32.34 23.88 -22.88
CA GLY A 9 -31.03 23.81 -22.21
C GLY A 9 -31.11 23.71 -20.68
N ILE A 10 -32.15 24.26 -20.05
CA ILE A 10 -32.33 24.22 -18.59
C ILE A 10 -32.96 22.90 -18.15
N ALA A 11 -33.92 22.37 -18.91
CA ALA A 11 -34.58 21.09 -18.60
C ALA A 11 -33.62 19.89 -18.69
N VAL A 12 -32.68 19.90 -19.65
CA VAL A 12 -31.68 18.83 -19.82
C VAL A 12 -30.65 18.82 -18.67
N ALA A 13 -30.29 20.00 -18.14
CA ALA A 13 -29.35 20.10 -17.03
C ALA A 13 -29.89 19.55 -15.71
N ALA A 14 -31.20 19.67 -15.46
CA ALA A 14 -31.84 19.17 -14.24
C ALA A 14 -31.96 17.63 -14.19
N VAL A 15 -32.17 16.98 -15.34
CA VAL A 15 -32.27 15.50 -15.43
C VAL A 15 -30.92 14.85 -15.18
N LEU A 16 -29.81 15.49 -15.57
CA LEU A 16 -28.45 15.00 -15.35
C LEU A 16 -28.01 15.02 -13.87
N PHE A 17 -28.66 15.82 -13.02
CA PHE A 17 -28.36 15.93 -11.59
C PHE A 17 -29.11 14.91 -10.72
N LEU A 18 -30.11 14.22 -11.26
CA LEU A 18 -30.89 13.18 -10.56
C LEU A 18 -30.34 11.76 -10.78
N LEU A 19 -29.26 11.61 -11.56
CA LEU A 19 -28.60 10.33 -11.74
C LEU A 19 -27.79 10.00 -10.47
N PRO A 20 -28.00 8.84 -9.83
CA PRO A 20 -27.21 8.43 -8.68
C PRO A 20 -25.74 8.34 -9.11
N TRP A 21 -24.89 9.19 -8.55
CA TRP A 21 -23.46 9.07 -8.76
C TRP A 21 -23.02 7.70 -8.22
N PRO A 22 -22.24 6.92 -9.01
CA PRO A 22 -21.69 5.69 -8.50
C PRO A 22 -20.81 6.06 -7.30
N LEU A 23 -21.24 5.64 -6.11
CA LEU A 23 -20.38 5.56 -4.94
C LEU A 23 -19.35 4.51 -5.29
N THR A 24 -18.21 4.94 -5.81
CA THR A 24 -17.06 4.07 -6.01
C THR A 24 -16.62 3.60 -4.62
N SER A 25 -16.97 2.37 -4.27
CA SER A 25 -16.40 1.72 -3.09
C SER A 25 -14.92 1.56 -3.37
N GLY A 26 -14.06 2.15 -2.52
CA GLY A 26 -12.62 1.98 -2.61
C GLY A 26 -12.29 0.49 -2.68
N ALA A 27 -11.66 0.05 -3.76
CA ALA A 27 -11.20 -1.31 -3.88
C ALA A 27 -10.10 -1.53 -2.84
N GLU A 28 -10.40 -2.23 -1.76
CA GLU A 28 -9.38 -2.69 -0.83
C GLU A 28 -8.52 -3.72 -1.57
N ALA A 29 -7.29 -3.33 -1.91
CA ALA A 29 -6.36 -4.21 -2.58
C ALA A 29 -6.16 -5.45 -1.69
N SER A 30 -6.50 -6.62 -2.22
CA SER A 30 -6.22 -7.87 -1.50
C SER A 30 -4.71 -7.97 -1.29
N PRO A 31 -4.26 -8.36 -0.08
CA PRO A 31 -2.83 -8.43 0.21
C PRO A 31 -2.16 -9.43 -0.74
N VAL A 32 -1.02 -9.01 -1.30
CA VAL A 32 -0.23 -9.87 -2.19
C VAL A 32 0.58 -10.82 -1.31
N CYS A 33 0.25 -12.10 -1.37
CA CYS A 33 0.82 -13.13 -0.50
C CYS A 33 1.47 -14.27 -1.29
N GLY A 34 2.44 -14.93 -0.67
CA GLY A 34 3.10 -16.11 -1.24
C GLY A 34 3.92 -16.88 -0.22
N ASP A 35 4.63 -17.89 -0.71
CA ASP A 35 5.67 -18.56 0.07
C ASP A 35 6.78 -17.55 0.43
N ARG A 36 7.16 -17.51 1.71
CA ARG A 36 8.13 -16.52 2.23
C ARG A 36 9.44 -16.53 1.44
N GLN A 37 9.99 -17.71 1.18
CA GLN A 37 11.29 -17.82 0.50
C GLN A 37 11.19 -17.26 -0.92
N LYS A 38 10.13 -17.61 -1.66
CA LYS A 38 9.89 -17.10 -3.01
C LYS A 38 9.70 -15.58 -3.05
N VAL A 39 9.01 -15.01 -2.06
CA VAL A 39 8.83 -13.55 -1.96
C VAL A 39 10.18 -12.88 -1.73
N ILE A 40 10.97 -13.35 -0.76
CA ILE A 40 12.30 -12.81 -0.47
C ILE A 40 13.22 -12.93 -1.69
N ASP A 41 13.25 -14.08 -2.35
CA ASP A 41 14.10 -14.29 -3.53
C ASP A 41 13.70 -13.38 -4.69
N SER A 42 12.40 -13.12 -4.86
CA SER A 42 11.91 -12.16 -5.87
C SER A 42 12.33 -10.72 -5.55
N LEU A 43 12.22 -10.31 -4.28
CA LEU A 43 12.62 -8.97 -3.83
C LEU A 43 14.13 -8.77 -3.94
N ARG A 44 14.92 -9.78 -3.55
CA ARG A 44 16.38 -9.79 -3.73
C ARG A 44 16.75 -9.67 -5.20
N ALA A 45 16.15 -10.49 -6.07
CA ALA A 45 16.51 -10.52 -7.49
C ALA A 45 16.13 -9.21 -8.23
N LYS A 46 15.00 -8.59 -7.86
CA LYS A 46 14.47 -7.43 -8.58
C LYS A 46 14.94 -6.09 -8.01
N TYR A 47 15.10 -6.01 -6.69
CA TYR A 47 15.35 -4.75 -5.97
C TYR A 47 16.62 -4.78 -5.13
N SER A 48 17.35 -5.90 -5.10
CA SER A 48 18.47 -6.12 -4.18
C SER A 48 18.07 -5.99 -2.71
N GLU A 49 16.78 -6.15 -2.40
CA GLU A 49 16.27 -6.04 -1.05
C GLU A 49 16.57 -7.30 -0.24
N GLU A 50 17.10 -7.10 0.97
CA GLU A 50 17.35 -8.18 1.93
C GLU A 50 16.77 -7.82 3.31
N PRO A 51 16.38 -8.82 4.13
CA PRO A 51 15.90 -8.58 5.49
C PRO A 51 16.94 -7.86 6.34
N VAL A 52 16.57 -6.71 6.90
CA VAL A 52 17.41 -5.89 7.80
C VAL A 52 16.84 -5.78 9.21
N ALA A 53 15.56 -6.09 9.41
CA ALA A 53 14.94 -6.17 10.72
C ALA A 53 13.84 -7.23 10.74
N VAL A 54 13.60 -7.82 11.91
CA VAL A 54 12.56 -8.83 12.12
C VAL A 54 11.98 -8.71 13.53
N GLY A 55 10.70 -8.99 13.67
CA GLY A 55 10.02 -9.04 14.97
C GLY A 55 8.86 -10.03 14.96
N VAL A 56 8.65 -10.71 16.09
CA VAL A 56 7.48 -11.57 16.31
C VAL A 56 6.37 -10.74 16.93
N THR A 57 5.18 -10.80 16.36
CA THR A 57 3.99 -10.09 16.85
C THR A 57 3.29 -10.89 17.93
N SER A 58 2.43 -10.26 18.72
CA SER A 58 1.71 -10.90 19.84
C SER A 58 0.80 -12.06 19.42
N ASN A 59 0.34 -12.08 18.17
CA ASN A 59 -0.42 -13.18 17.57
C ASN A 59 0.46 -14.27 16.93
N GLY A 60 1.79 -14.23 17.17
CA GLY A 60 2.75 -15.21 16.70
C GLY A 60 3.19 -15.07 15.24
N GLY A 61 2.66 -14.07 14.52
CA GLY A 61 3.16 -13.74 13.19
C GLY A 61 4.54 -13.09 13.23
N VAL A 62 5.14 -12.91 12.06
CA VAL A 62 6.48 -12.31 11.93
C VAL A 62 6.39 -11.10 11.01
N ILE A 63 6.83 -9.95 11.47
CA ILE A 63 7.09 -8.77 10.64
C ILE A 63 8.54 -8.78 10.22
N GLU A 64 8.80 -8.51 8.95
CA GLU A 64 10.13 -8.35 8.40
C GLU A 64 10.22 -7.03 7.63
N VAL A 65 11.32 -6.31 7.83
CA VAL A 65 11.68 -5.15 7.04
C VAL A 65 12.83 -5.54 6.13
N LEU A 66 12.66 -5.36 4.83
CA LEU A 66 13.67 -5.57 3.81
C LEU A 66 14.04 -4.23 3.18
N LYS A 67 15.32 -4.03 2.85
CA LYS A 67 15.75 -2.86 2.09
C LYS A 67 16.91 -3.17 1.16
N ALA A 68 17.04 -2.39 0.09
CA ALA A 68 18.24 -2.38 -0.74
C ALA A 68 19.42 -1.81 0.08
N PRO A 69 20.67 -2.25 -0.15
CA PRO A 69 21.84 -1.75 0.58
C PRO A 69 21.96 -0.22 0.57
N ASP A 70 21.65 0.41 -0.56
CA ASP A 70 21.66 1.87 -0.76
C ASP A 70 20.42 2.59 -0.18
N GLY A 71 19.41 1.86 0.28
CA GLY A 71 18.17 2.40 0.81
C GLY A 71 17.20 2.95 -0.24
N GLN A 72 17.47 2.75 -1.54
CA GLN A 72 16.59 3.26 -2.60
C GLN A 72 15.21 2.61 -2.58
N THR A 73 15.12 1.33 -2.22
CA THR A 73 13.85 0.61 -2.09
C THR A 73 13.76 -0.15 -0.77
N TRP A 74 12.53 -0.35 -0.30
CA TRP A 74 12.23 -1.13 0.89
C TRP A 74 10.86 -1.81 0.78
N THR A 75 10.72 -2.90 1.54
CA THR A 75 9.50 -3.69 1.65
C THR A 75 9.27 -4.15 3.09
N ILE A 76 8.02 -4.13 3.55
CA ILE A 76 7.59 -4.72 4.81
C ILE A 76 6.70 -5.93 4.52
N LEU A 77 7.07 -7.07 5.09
CA LEU A 77 6.32 -8.32 5.01
C LEU A 77 5.71 -8.69 6.36
N PHE A 78 4.58 -9.39 6.30
CA PHE A 78 4.01 -10.11 7.44
C PHE A 78 3.85 -11.58 7.08
N THR A 79 4.53 -12.46 7.80
CA THR A 79 4.36 -13.92 7.71
C THR A 79 3.39 -14.39 8.78
N TYR A 80 2.28 -14.98 8.34
CA TYR A 80 1.29 -15.57 9.24
C TYR A 80 1.78 -16.90 9.81
N PRO A 81 1.38 -17.26 11.04
CA PRO A 81 1.65 -18.60 11.59
C PRO A 81 1.07 -19.73 10.73
N SER A 82 0.03 -19.44 9.94
CA SER A 82 -0.57 -20.36 8.98
C SER A 82 0.30 -20.61 7.74
N GLY A 83 1.42 -19.90 7.58
CA GLY A 83 2.42 -20.11 6.52
C GLY A 83 2.65 -18.95 5.54
N PRO A 84 1.62 -18.27 4.98
CA PRO A 84 1.85 -17.30 3.91
C PRO A 84 2.55 -16.03 4.42
N SER A 85 3.43 -15.49 3.59
CA SER A 85 4.04 -14.17 3.76
C SER A 85 3.38 -13.17 2.81
N CYS A 86 2.88 -12.07 3.36
CA CYS A 86 2.15 -11.05 2.62
C CYS A 86 2.90 -9.71 2.64
N LEU A 87 2.88 -9.02 1.51
CA LEU A 87 3.28 -7.62 1.40
C LEU A 87 2.33 -6.75 2.23
N VAL A 88 2.90 -6.00 3.17
CA VAL A 88 2.17 -5.01 3.98
C VAL A 88 2.35 -3.61 3.40
N ALA A 89 3.58 -3.26 3.05
CA ALA A 89 3.93 -1.99 2.46
C ALA A 89 5.23 -2.12 1.67
N SER A 90 5.45 -1.22 0.73
CA SER A 90 6.70 -1.10 -0.03
C SER A 90 6.87 0.35 -0.48
N GLY A 91 8.11 0.78 -0.69
CA GLY A 91 8.39 2.13 -1.14
C GLY A 91 9.86 2.37 -1.40
N GLU A 92 10.21 3.65 -1.37
CA GLU A 92 11.54 4.16 -1.67
C GLU A 92 12.07 5.03 -0.53
N ALA A 93 13.33 5.46 -0.65
CA ALA A 93 13.98 6.41 0.25
C ALA A 93 13.93 5.99 1.72
N TRP A 94 14.48 4.80 2.02
CA TRP A 94 14.61 4.32 3.40
C TRP A 94 15.67 5.13 4.16
N GLU A 95 15.27 5.71 5.29
CA GLU A 95 16.14 6.52 6.14
C GLU A 95 16.24 5.94 7.55
N TYR A 96 17.42 6.08 8.16
CA TYR A 96 17.58 5.83 9.58
C TYR A 96 17.28 7.11 10.36
N LEU A 97 16.45 6.99 11.40
CA LEU A 97 16.22 8.09 12.32
C LEU A 97 17.54 8.50 12.99
N GLU A 98 17.80 9.80 13.03
CA GLU A 98 18.88 10.38 13.82
C GLU A 98 18.70 10.05 15.31
N ASP A 99 19.80 9.87 16.05
CA ASP A 99 19.75 9.50 17.46
C ASP A 99 18.93 10.47 18.33
N LYS A 100 18.93 11.76 17.97
CA LYS A 100 18.13 12.77 18.68
C LYS A 100 16.62 12.54 18.59
N LEU A 101 16.16 11.78 17.60
CA LEU A 101 14.73 11.48 17.38
C LEU A 101 14.28 10.19 18.06
N LYS A 102 15.20 9.37 18.59
CA LYS A 102 14.90 8.03 19.13
C LYS A 102 14.24 8.04 20.53
N GLY A 103 13.86 9.20 21.05
CA GLY A 103 13.30 9.37 22.40
C GLY A 103 14.33 9.08 23.51
N PRO A 104 14.00 9.32 24.80
CA PRO A 104 14.85 8.86 25.89
C PRO A 104 15.01 7.34 25.76
N ALA A 105 16.25 6.86 25.92
CA ALA A 105 16.70 5.50 25.63
C ALA A 105 15.61 4.45 25.89
N ALA A 106 15.10 3.86 24.80
CA ALA A 106 14.26 2.67 24.83
C ALA A 106 15.06 1.46 25.34
#